data_AF-A0A2S4Z1E2-F1
#
_entry.id   AF-A0A2S4Z1E2-F1
#
_cell.length_a   1.000
_cell.length_b   1.000
_cell.length_c   1.000
_cell.angle_alpha   90.00
_cell.angle_beta   90.00
_cell.angle_gamma   90.00
#
_symmetry.space_group_name_H-M   'P 1'
#
loop_
_entity.id
_entity.type
_entity.pdbx_description
1 polymer ?
#
loop_
_entity_poly.entity_id
_entity_poly.type
_entity_poly.pdbx_seq_one_letter_code
_entity_poly.pdbx_strand_id
1 'polypeptide(L)'
;MGRNTRKRRSSMATKAVAASAALALGGGGLLWANFYASAHESHDSWQSRTKSASAQVATISCPDVGQQLTDVPGQARTEVDGELANLDRQITDAYQRLATTRDAQAQDASFVQNSILQPLKDRRQAIIDRIQLEINRVGGNAPDRLDDLAGCTASPADQPQTTDGQNGDGQNGDGQQQNGQNGDGQQQGGQDNGGQQQGGQNNQGQAGNGPSAADFVDITTVQPNVPAKPRNGRNASTGVFVTRCGVNANGNHNTDNVIVAPGVKNGAHHLHDYVGNQSNDAFANNDTFAGAETTCQNQQDKSSYYWPVVRVQDGTQDFDQNNDGGGKEGNVGKILVARQAQIKFVGNPTSKVVAMPQFLRIITGDAKAFTNGPGNANAHWSCTGFENKVQLTDKYPICPDGSSVVRTFAFQSCWDGQNIDSANHRTHVAFADANGRCQNGFKAIPQLTMRLVYDVPAPVIENGQVKNAYAVDGFPEQLHKAITDHDDFINVMSAGLNSKIASCLNRGQKCQ
;
A
#
# COMPACT_ATOMS: atom_id res chain seq x y z
N MET A 1 3.14 -63.56 -8.35
CA MET A 1 4.41 -64.26 -8.11
C MET A 1 5.45 -63.19 -7.77
N GLY A 2 5.93 -62.91 -6.56
CA GLY A 2 6.11 -63.72 -5.36
C GLY A 2 7.59 -64.12 -5.22
N ARG A 3 8.45 -63.24 -4.67
CA ARG A 3 9.74 -63.50 -3.95
C ARG A 3 10.40 -62.14 -3.61
N ASN A 4 10.50 -61.72 -2.33
CA ASN A 4 11.57 -62.02 -1.34
C ASN A 4 12.95 -61.45 -1.76
N THR A 5 13.77 -60.75 -0.95
CA THR A 5 14.07 -60.92 0.49
C THR A 5 15.04 -59.85 1.04
N ARG A 6 14.89 -59.55 2.33
CA ARG A 6 15.89 -59.36 3.42
C ARG A 6 16.70 -58.06 3.63
N LYS A 7 16.45 -57.53 4.84
CA LYS A 7 17.25 -56.63 5.71
C LYS A 7 18.63 -57.20 6.09
N ARG A 8 19.59 -56.31 6.35
CA ARG A 8 20.58 -56.43 7.44
C ARG A 8 20.89 -55.04 8.05
N ARG A 9 20.93 -54.99 9.38
CA ARG A 9 21.31 -53.86 10.25
C ARG A 9 22.73 -54.08 10.80
N SER A 10 23.22 -53.05 11.51
CA SER A 10 24.36 -52.94 12.46
C SER A 10 25.71 -52.49 11.86
N SER A 11 26.53 -51.63 12.48
CA SER A 11 26.60 -51.11 13.86
C SER A 11 27.31 -49.73 13.94
N MET A 12 27.11 -49.03 15.07
CA MET A 12 27.82 -47.81 15.47
C MET A 12 29.19 -48.10 16.11
N ALA A 13 30.05 -47.08 16.08
CA ALA A 13 31.27 -46.82 16.87
C ALA A 13 32.64 -47.31 16.32
N THR A 14 33.50 -46.38 15.89
CA THR A 14 34.64 -45.88 16.70
C THR A 14 35.42 -44.76 15.97
N LYS A 15 35.36 -43.55 16.56
CA LYS A 15 36.40 -42.51 16.81
C LYS A 15 37.53 -42.27 15.78
N ALA A 16 37.72 -41.00 15.39
CA ALA A 16 38.84 -40.16 15.86
C ALA A 16 38.75 -38.71 15.36
N VAL A 17 39.27 -37.83 16.20
CA VAL A 17 39.23 -36.36 16.18
C VAL A 17 40.14 -35.77 15.09
N ALA A 18 39.63 -34.78 14.36
CA ALA A 18 40.41 -33.64 13.89
C ALA A 18 39.55 -32.38 14.07
N ALA A 19 39.92 -31.60 15.07
CA ALA A 19 39.32 -30.33 15.43
C ALA A 19 39.96 -29.19 14.63
N SER A 20 39.19 -28.11 14.47
CA SER A 20 39.61 -26.73 14.24
C SER A 20 39.73 -26.26 12.79
N ALA A 21 38.64 -25.68 12.27
CA ALA A 21 38.58 -24.29 11.77
C ALA A 21 37.25 -24.08 11.01
N ALA A 22 36.16 -23.84 11.74
CA ALA A 22 34.92 -23.32 11.18
C ALA A 22 34.28 -22.39 12.21
N LEU A 23 34.81 -21.18 12.29
CA LEU A 23 34.22 -20.06 13.04
C LEU A 23 34.14 -18.87 12.08
N ALA A 24 32.98 -18.23 12.08
CA ALA A 24 32.63 -16.96 11.45
C ALA A 24 32.35 -16.96 9.94
N LEU A 25 31.15 -17.37 9.54
CA LEU A 25 30.27 -16.65 8.58
C LEU A 25 28.79 -17.00 8.85
N GLY A 26 28.41 -17.02 10.14
CA GLY A 26 27.02 -17.04 10.59
C GLY A 26 26.76 -15.78 11.39
N GLY A 27 25.71 -15.05 11.03
CA GLY A 27 25.28 -13.84 11.75
C GLY A 27 25.51 -12.55 10.96
N GLY A 28 24.78 -12.35 9.87
CA GLY A 28 24.54 -11.02 9.32
C GLY A 28 23.56 -10.27 10.22
N GLY A 29 24.04 -9.82 11.38
CA GLY A 29 23.32 -8.87 12.22
C GLY A 29 23.30 -7.52 11.52
N LEU A 30 22.11 -7.03 11.18
CA LEU A 30 21.90 -5.67 10.69
C LEU A 30 22.29 -4.70 11.81
N LEU A 31 23.35 -3.93 11.59
CA LEU A 31 23.69 -2.77 12.40
C LEU A 31 22.81 -1.61 11.93
N TRP A 32 21.80 -1.28 12.74
CA TRP A 32 20.85 -0.19 12.53
C TRP A 32 21.37 1.09 13.18
N ALA A 33 21.51 2.17 12.42
CA ALA A 33 21.78 3.52 12.94
C ALA A 33 20.55 4.42 12.74
N ASN A 34 19.95 4.85 13.85
CA ASN A 34 18.86 5.84 13.89
C ASN A 34 19.40 7.24 13.56
N PHE A 35 18.79 7.93 12.59
CA PHE A 35 18.93 9.39 12.46
C PHE A 35 17.62 10.04 11.97
N TYR A 36 16.65 10.13 12.88
CA TYR A 36 15.69 11.24 12.89
C TYR A 36 15.87 11.97 14.23
N ALA A 37 16.86 12.84 14.28
CA ALA A 37 17.05 13.81 15.35
C ALA A 37 17.70 15.06 14.74
N SER A 38 16.87 16.01 14.30
CA SER A 38 17.29 17.40 14.21
C SER A 38 16.98 18.04 15.56
N ALA A 39 17.98 18.15 16.43
CA ALA A 39 17.96 19.05 17.57
C ALA A 39 19.20 19.94 17.49
N HIS A 40 19.00 21.24 17.68
CA HIS A 40 19.95 22.29 17.35
C HIS A 40 21.22 22.30 18.23
N GLU A 41 22.26 22.93 17.67
CA GLU A 41 23.50 23.59 18.18
C GLU A 41 23.89 23.51 19.68
N SER A 42 25.17 23.42 20.09
CA SER A 42 26.38 24.10 19.58
C SER A 42 27.69 23.48 20.14
N HIS A 43 28.70 23.26 19.28
CA HIS A 43 30.06 23.88 19.33
C HIS A 43 31.06 23.15 18.40
N ASP A 44 31.68 23.92 17.50
CA ASP A 44 32.67 23.51 16.49
C ASP A 44 34.02 23.06 17.09
N SER A 45 34.58 21.97 16.55
CA SER A 45 36.02 21.84 16.32
C SER A 45 36.27 21.50 14.86
N TRP A 46 37.07 22.34 14.21
CA TRP A 46 37.44 22.28 12.80
C TRP A 46 38.11 20.97 12.40
N GLN A 47 37.46 20.19 11.53
CA GLN A 47 38.09 19.43 10.46
C GLN A 47 37.03 18.98 9.44
N SER A 48 37.16 19.49 8.21
CA SER A 48 36.45 19.05 6.99
C SER A 48 34.91 19.13 6.97
N ARG A 49 34.37 20.34 6.76
CA ARG A 49 32.99 20.52 6.28
C ARG A 49 32.89 20.12 4.81
N THR A 50 32.63 18.84 4.54
CA THR A 50 31.85 18.45 3.36
C THR A 50 30.39 18.81 3.63
N LYS A 51 29.98 19.98 3.14
CA LYS A 51 28.56 20.29 2.91
C LYS A 51 28.03 19.29 1.88
N SER A 52 27.43 18.20 2.36
CA SER A 52 26.39 17.48 1.63
C SER A 52 25.52 16.73 2.64
N ALA A 53 24.73 17.49 3.41
CA ALA A 53 23.39 16.99 3.71
C ALA A 53 22.65 17.00 2.37
N SER A 54 22.93 16.00 1.53
CA SER A 54 22.06 15.64 0.42
C SER A 54 20.68 15.45 1.02
N ALA A 55 19.67 16.13 0.48
CA ALA A 55 18.28 15.88 0.81
C ALA A 55 18.10 14.35 0.85
N GLN A 56 17.77 13.81 2.03
CA GLN A 56 17.78 12.36 2.23
C GLN A 56 16.72 11.76 1.32
N VAL A 57 17.17 11.20 0.19
CA VAL A 57 16.31 10.50 -0.76
C VAL A 57 15.65 9.36 0.00
N ALA A 58 14.35 9.42 0.18
CA ALA A 58 13.64 8.42 0.95
C ALA A 58 13.08 7.30 0.09
N THR A 59 12.75 7.59 -1.17
CA THR A 59 12.09 6.63 -2.07
C THR A 59 12.45 6.83 -3.54
N ILE A 60 11.98 5.90 -4.37
CA ILE A 60 12.05 5.90 -5.83
C ILE A 60 10.63 6.04 -6.38
N SER A 61 10.42 6.99 -7.29
CA SER A 61 9.19 7.16 -8.03
C SER A 61 9.41 6.77 -9.49
N CYS A 62 8.54 5.91 -10.03
CA CYS A 62 8.56 5.50 -11.42
C CYS A 62 7.15 5.67 -12.00
N PRO A 63 7.01 6.18 -13.24
CA PRO A 63 5.71 6.23 -13.89
C PRO A 63 5.04 4.85 -13.97
N ASP A 64 3.74 4.82 -13.68
CA ASP A 64 2.94 3.59 -13.71
C ASP A 64 2.51 3.28 -15.15
N VAL A 65 3.12 2.22 -15.70
CA VAL A 65 2.86 1.75 -17.07
C VAL A 65 1.44 1.18 -17.18
N GLY A 66 0.96 0.46 -16.16
CA GLY A 66 -0.35 -0.20 -16.19
C GLY A 66 -1.49 0.80 -16.34
N GLN A 67 -1.35 2.00 -15.76
CA GLN A 67 -2.35 3.06 -15.91
C GLN A 67 -2.52 3.56 -17.35
N GLN A 68 -1.47 3.49 -18.17
CA GLN A 68 -1.48 3.90 -19.58
C GLN A 68 -2.04 2.82 -20.51
N LEU A 69 -2.15 1.57 -20.05
CA LEU A 69 -2.63 0.43 -20.84
C LEU A 69 -4.16 0.31 -20.77
N THR A 70 -4.86 1.24 -21.42
CA THR A 70 -6.33 1.25 -21.42
C THR A 70 -6.96 0.23 -22.35
N ASP A 71 -6.22 -0.25 -23.35
CA ASP A 71 -6.67 -1.24 -24.33
C ASP A 71 -5.61 -2.33 -24.52
N VAL A 72 -5.86 -3.50 -23.93
CA VAL A 72 -5.00 -4.69 -24.05
C VAL A 72 -5.87 -5.85 -24.55
N PRO A 73 -5.53 -6.44 -25.71
CA PRO A 73 -6.26 -7.58 -26.25
C PRO A 73 -6.31 -8.73 -25.26
N GLY A 74 -7.47 -9.40 -25.14
CA GLY A 74 -7.66 -10.48 -24.17
C GLY A 74 -6.62 -11.61 -24.26
N GLN A 75 -6.07 -11.86 -25.45
CA GLN A 75 -5.03 -12.86 -25.68
C GLN A 75 -3.66 -12.50 -25.08
N ALA A 76 -3.35 -11.19 -24.94
CA ALA A 76 -2.08 -10.71 -24.38
C ALA A 76 -2.16 -10.36 -22.89
N ARG A 77 -3.37 -10.24 -22.32
CA ARG A 77 -3.56 -9.74 -20.93
C ARG A 77 -2.69 -10.46 -19.91
N THR A 78 -2.73 -11.79 -19.86
CA THR A 78 -1.94 -12.55 -18.89
C THR A 78 -0.43 -12.33 -19.02
N GLU A 79 0.09 -12.20 -20.24
CA GLU A 79 1.52 -11.93 -20.47
C GLU A 79 1.87 -10.50 -20.03
N VAL A 80 1.01 -9.53 -20.37
CA VAL A 80 1.15 -8.11 -19.96
C VAL A 80 1.09 -7.95 -18.44
N ASP A 81 0.13 -8.57 -17.77
CA ASP A 81 -0.03 -8.51 -16.31
C ASP A 81 1.22 -9.07 -15.60
N GLY A 82 1.78 -10.16 -16.13
CA GLY A 82 3.04 -10.73 -15.64
C GLY A 82 4.22 -9.77 -15.78
N GLU A 83 4.29 -9.03 -16.88
CA GLU A 83 5.34 -8.03 -17.11
C GLU A 83 5.14 -6.76 -16.26
N LEU A 84 3.90 -6.32 -16.02
CA LEU A 84 3.61 -5.25 -15.07
C LEU A 84 4.06 -5.62 -13.65
N ALA A 85 3.79 -6.85 -13.21
CA ALA A 85 4.28 -7.32 -11.92
C ALA A 85 5.82 -7.42 -11.86
N ASN A 86 6.48 -7.69 -12.99
CA ASN A 86 7.94 -7.64 -13.08
C ASN A 86 8.48 -6.21 -12.97
N LEU A 87 7.78 -5.20 -13.52
CA LEU A 87 8.13 -3.79 -13.32
C LEU A 87 8.11 -3.43 -11.83
N ASP A 88 7.07 -3.83 -11.12
CA ASP A 88 6.91 -3.53 -9.69
C ASP A 88 8.03 -4.15 -8.85
N ARG A 89 8.35 -5.42 -9.10
CA ARG A 89 9.48 -6.09 -8.43
C ARG A 89 10.80 -5.34 -8.64
N GLN A 90 11.06 -4.80 -9.82
CA GLN A 90 12.27 -4.03 -10.08
C GLN A 90 12.33 -2.72 -9.29
N ILE A 91 11.18 -2.07 -9.06
CA ILE A 91 11.10 -0.86 -8.24
C ILE A 91 11.41 -1.20 -6.79
N THR A 92 10.78 -2.24 -6.26
CA THR A 92 11.03 -2.75 -4.90
C THR A 92 12.51 -3.13 -4.70
N ASP A 93 13.12 -3.87 -5.63
CA ASP A 93 14.54 -4.23 -5.55
C ASP A 93 15.44 -2.98 -5.55
N ALA A 94 15.11 -1.99 -6.38
CA ALA A 94 15.86 -0.73 -6.44
C ALA A 94 15.70 0.09 -5.16
N TYR A 95 14.50 0.10 -4.57
CA TYR A 95 14.24 0.75 -3.29
C TYR A 95 15.03 0.08 -2.15
N GLN A 96 15.07 -1.25 -2.09
CA GLN A 96 15.86 -1.96 -1.08
C GLN A 96 17.36 -1.63 -1.22
N ARG A 97 17.85 -1.51 -2.45
CA ARG A 97 19.22 -1.05 -2.70
C ARG A 97 19.42 0.39 -2.23
N LEU A 98 18.49 1.30 -2.54
CA LEU A 98 18.51 2.68 -2.04
C LEU A 98 18.53 2.73 -0.50
N ALA A 99 17.73 1.90 0.16
CA ALA A 99 17.64 1.86 1.62
C ALA A 99 18.93 1.35 2.28
N THR A 100 19.62 0.40 1.64
CA THR A 100 20.81 -0.29 2.21
C THR A 100 22.15 0.35 1.84
N THR A 101 22.20 1.29 0.89
CA THR A 101 23.47 1.89 0.42
C THR A 101 23.65 3.36 0.86
N ARG A 102 23.18 3.73 2.07
CA ARG A 102 23.22 5.11 2.57
C ARG A 102 24.63 5.68 2.66
N ASP A 103 25.60 4.90 3.14
CA ASP A 103 27.00 5.33 3.23
C ASP A 103 27.60 5.62 1.86
N ALA A 104 27.29 4.80 0.86
CA ALA A 104 27.75 5.02 -0.51
C ALA A 104 27.15 6.30 -1.12
N GLN A 105 25.88 6.61 -0.80
CA GLN A 105 25.23 7.86 -1.22
C GLN A 105 25.87 9.10 -0.56
N ALA A 106 26.32 8.98 0.69
CA ALA A 106 27.00 10.06 1.40
C ALA A 106 28.40 10.33 0.82
N GLN A 107 29.05 9.30 0.26
CA GLN A 107 30.39 9.40 -0.32
C GLN A 107 30.36 9.87 -1.79
N ASP A 108 29.30 9.55 -2.53
CA ASP A 108 29.16 9.88 -3.95
C ASP A 108 27.75 10.40 -4.25
N ALA A 109 27.66 11.71 -4.51
CA ALA A 109 26.41 12.39 -4.87
C ALA A 109 25.79 11.85 -6.17
N SER A 110 26.58 11.21 -7.04
CA SER A 110 26.12 10.58 -8.28
C SER A 110 25.71 9.12 -8.13
N PHE A 111 25.93 8.53 -6.95
CA PHE A 111 25.70 7.09 -6.71
C PHE A 111 24.26 6.69 -7.02
N VAL A 112 23.28 7.45 -6.52
CA VAL A 112 21.86 7.15 -6.73
C VAL A 112 21.54 7.13 -8.23
N GLN A 113 22.00 8.13 -8.97
CA GLN A 113 21.77 8.21 -10.41
C GLN A 113 22.44 7.04 -11.14
N ASN A 114 23.74 6.84 -10.92
CA ASN A 114 24.56 5.93 -11.73
C ASN A 114 24.38 4.46 -11.36
N SER A 115 24.18 4.17 -10.07
CA SER A 115 24.15 2.81 -9.55
C SER A 115 22.75 2.28 -9.30
N ILE A 116 21.74 3.15 -9.16
CA ILE A 116 20.36 2.74 -8.86
C ILE A 116 19.42 3.11 -10.00
N LEU A 117 19.28 4.40 -10.31
CA LEU A 117 18.27 4.88 -11.26
C LEU A 117 18.58 4.51 -12.71
N GLN A 118 19.84 4.60 -13.15
CA GLN A 118 20.20 4.24 -14.53
C GLN A 118 20.02 2.74 -14.80
N PRO A 119 20.52 1.80 -13.97
CA PRO A 119 20.24 0.38 -14.16
C PRO A 119 18.75 0.03 -14.05
N LEU A 120 17.99 0.73 -13.18
CA LEU A 120 16.55 0.55 -13.08
C LEU A 120 15.86 0.96 -14.38
N LYS A 121 16.21 2.12 -14.94
CA LYS A 121 15.69 2.59 -16.23
C LYS A 121 15.94 1.58 -17.34
N ASP A 122 17.17 1.09 -17.47
CA ASP A 122 17.54 0.16 -18.55
C ASP A 122 16.76 -1.17 -18.45
N ARG A 123 16.57 -1.67 -17.22
CA ARG A 123 15.79 -2.89 -16.97
C ARG A 123 14.29 -2.67 -17.23
N ARG A 124 13.75 -1.52 -16.82
CA ARG A 124 12.35 -1.15 -17.06
C ARG A 124 12.07 -1.01 -18.55
N GLN A 125 12.97 -0.37 -19.30
CA GLN A 125 12.87 -0.25 -20.76
C GLN A 125 12.71 -1.63 -21.40
N ALA A 126 13.57 -2.58 -21.04
CA ALA A 126 13.48 -3.93 -21.59
C ALA A 126 12.18 -4.67 -21.25
N ILE A 127 11.50 -4.34 -20.14
CA ILE A 127 10.16 -4.88 -19.84
C ILE A 127 9.09 -4.17 -20.68
N ILE A 128 9.16 -2.84 -20.76
CA ILE A 128 8.22 -2.04 -21.53
C ILE A 128 8.24 -2.46 -23.01
N ASP A 129 9.43 -2.70 -23.58
CA ASP A 129 9.59 -3.24 -24.94
C ASP A 129 8.86 -4.58 -25.11
N ARG A 130 8.89 -5.45 -24.09
CA ARG A 130 8.18 -6.74 -24.11
C ARG A 130 6.67 -6.56 -24.02
N ILE A 131 6.19 -5.65 -23.17
CA ILE A 131 4.75 -5.32 -23.10
C ILE A 131 4.25 -4.86 -24.47
N GLN A 132 4.97 -3.93 -25.12
CA GLN A 132 4.63 -3.48 -26.47
C GLN A 132 4.62 -4.63 -27.47
N LEU A 133 5.64 -5.49 -27.42
CA LEU A 133 5.74 -6.65 -28.31
C LEU A 133 4.55 -7.61 -28.13
N GLU A 134 4.18 -7.96 -26.90
CA GLU A 134 3.08 -8.91 -26.66
C GLU A 134 1.73 -8.37 -27.11
N ILE A 135 1.48 -7.07 -26.90
CA ILE A 135 0.27 -6.41 -27.42
C ILE A 135 0.26 -6.45 -28.96
N ASN A 136 1.37 -6.06 -29.59
CA ASN A 136 1.45 -5.95 -31.05
C ASN A 136 1.41 -7.33 -31.74
N ARG A 137 2.00 -8.36 -31.13
CA ARG A 137 2.05 -9.72 -31.67
C ARG A 137 0.67 -10.34 -31.88
N VAL A 138 -0.30 -9.98 -31.04
CA VAL A 138 -1.69 -10.46 -31.13
C VAL A 138 -2.60 -9.50 -31.91
N GLY A 139 -2.03 -8.48 -32.58
CA GLY A 139 -2.76 -7.52 -33.40
C GLY A 139 -3.39 -6.36 -32.60
N GLY A 140 -2.96 -6.14 -31.35
CA GLY A 140 -3.27 -4.91 -30.61
C GLY A 140 -2.37 -3.75 -31.05
N ASN A 141 -2.70 -2.55 -30.56
CA ASN A 141 -1.89 -1.35 -30.77
C ASN A 141 -1.36 -0.87 -29.42
N ALA A 142 -0.11 -1.20 -29.09
CA ALA A 142 0.51 -0.66 -27.89
C ALA A 142 0.68 0.86 -28.01
N PRO A 143 0.55 1.64 -26.93
CA PRO A 143 0.83 3.07 -26.97
C PRO A 143 2.27 3.39 -27.42
N ASP A 144 2.42 4.30 -28.38
CA ASP A 144 3.70 4.62 -29.05
C ASP A 144 4.78 5.20 -28.11
N ARG A 145 4.40 5.68 -26.92
CA ARG A 145 5.27 6.41 -25.99
C ARG A 145 5.43 5.73 -24.63
N LEU A 146 5.26 4.41 -24.55
CA LEU A 146 5.51 3.70 -23.28
C LEU A 146 6.98 3.79 -22.85
N ASP A 147 7.93 3.88 -23.78
CA ASP A 147 9.37 3.96 -23.49
C ASP A 147 9.74 5.20 -22.65
N ASP A 148 8.97 6.28 -22.80
CA ASP A 148 9.15 7.49 -22.02
C ASP A 148 8.87 7.27 -20.52
N LEU A 149 8.21 6.15 -20.16
CA LEU A 149 7.86 5.75 -18.79
C LEU A 149 8.95 4.90 -18.10
N ALA A 150 10.04 4.60 -18.80
CA ALA A 150 11.13 3.79 -18.24
C ALA A 150 11.91 4.52 -17.13
N GLY A 151 12.02 5.85 -17.23
CA GLY A 151 12.79 6.67 -16.29
C GLY A 151 12.13 6.75 -14.90
N CYS A 152 12.97 6.72 -13.86
CA CYS A 152 12.53 6.90 -12.47
C CYS A 152 13.29 8.05 -11.81
N THR A 153 12.70 8.61 -10.77
CA THR A 153 13.26 9.70 -9.96
C THR A 153 13.45 9.26 -8.52
N ALA A 154 14.34 9.97 -7.82
CA ALA A 154 14.59 9.82 -6.39
C ALA A 154 13.90 10.97 -5.66
N SER A 155 13.13 10.67 -4.60
CA SER A 155 12.30 11.66 -3.89
C SER A 155 12.48 11.62 -2.36
N PRO A 156 12.38 12.76 -1.64
CA PRO A 156 12.33 12.80 -0.17
C PRO A 156 11.04 12.18 0.41
N ALA A 157 11.05 11.86 1.72
CA ALA A 157 9.92 11.19 2.41
C ALA A 157 8.68 12.08 2.60
N ASP A 158 8.88 13.40 2.64
CA ASP A 158 7.87 14.37 3.07
C ASP A 158 7.13 15.05 1.91
N GLN A 159 7.40 14.65 0.66
CA GLN A 159 6.71 15.18 -0.51
C GLN A 159 5.92 14.06 -1.21
N PRO A 160 4.58 14.02 -1.10
CA PRO A 160 3.76 13.38 -2.10
C PRO A 160 4.03 14.07 -3.44
N GLN A 161 4.20 13.32 -4.54
CA GLN A 161 4.34 13.95 -5.85
C GLN A 161 3.03 14.69 -6.19
N THR A 162 3.09 16.02 -6.32
CA THR A 162 2.00 16.79 -6.94
C THR A 162 2.11 16.59 -8.44
N THR A 163 1.05 16.06 -9.06
CA THR A 163 0.87 16.12 -10.51
C THR A 163 0.43 17.53 -10.88
N ASP A 164 1.35 18.49 -10.78
CA ASP A 164 1.10 19.83 -11.29
C ASP A 164 1.17 19.81 -12.81
N GLY A 165 -0.01 19.95 -13.42
CA GLY A 165 -0.13 20.38 -14.80
C GLY A 165 0.66 21.66 -15.01
N GLN A 166 1.39 21.68 -16.13
CA GLN A 166 2.12 22.80 -16.71
C GLN A 166 1.63 24.19 -16.26
N ASN A 167 2.53 24.96 -15.65
CA ASN A 167 2.77 26.37 -15.99
C ASN A 167 4.13 26.82 -15.43
N GLY A 168 4.98 27.33 -16.32
CA GLY A 168 6.33 27.77 -15.99
C GLY A 168 6.36 29.14 -15.30
N ASP A 169 7.41 29.39 -14.54
CA ASP A 169 8.41 30.41 -14.88
C ASP A 169 9.50 30.40 -13.80
N GLY A 170 10.76 30.38 -14.24
CA GLY A 170 11.92 30.36 -13.36
C GLY A 170 12.29 31.74 -12.84
N GLN A 171 13.05 31.78 -11.74
CA GLN A 171 14.16 32.72 -11.61
C GLN A 171 15.07 32.39 -10.42
N ASN A 172 16.37 32.35 -10.74
CA ASN A 172 17.52 32.30 -9.85
C ASN A 172 17.64 33.58 -9.01
N GLY A 173 18.34 33.50 -7.88
CA GLY A 173 18.80 34.68 -7.13
C GLY A 173 19.75 34.36 -5.97
N ASP A 174 21.04 34.23 -6.29
CA ASP A 174 22.19 34.23 -5.36
C ASP A 174 22.31 35.54 -4.55
N GLY A 175 22.91 35.46 -3.35
CA GLY A 175 23.93 36.45 -2.96
C GLY A 175 23.92 37.05 -1.55
N GLN A 176 25.00 36.75 -0.82
CA GLN A 176 25.82 37.65 0.03
C GLN A 176 25.55 37.79 1.54
N GLN A 177 26.51 37.25 2.30
CA GLN A 177 26.81 37.53 3.71
C GLN A 177 27.83 38.69 3.83
N GLN A 178 27.71 39.50 4.89
CA GLN A 178 28.75 40.43 5.38
C GLN A 178 29.15 40.09 6.83
N ASN A 179 30.45 40.28 7.08
CA ASN A 179 31.23 40.01 8.28
C ASN A 179 30.92 40.90 9.50
N GLY A 180 31.16 40.37 10.70
CA GLY A 180 31.24 41.14 11.96
C GLY A 180 32.07 40.42 13.04
N GLN A 181 33.09 41.11 13.56
CA GLN A 181 34.20 40.70 14.44
C GLN A 181 33.90 40.34 15.92
N ASN A 182 34.76 39.43 16.44
CA ASN A 182 35.50 39.37 17.73
C ASN A 182 34.82 39.38 19.12
N GLY A 183 35.34 38.51 20.02
CA GLY A 183 35.38 38.73 21.47
C GLY A 183 35.71 37.47 22.30
N ASP A 184 36.97 37.31 22.70
CA ASP A 184 37.54 36.22 23.53
C ASP A 184 37.05 36.19 25.00
N GLY A 185 37.08 34.99 25.62
CA GLY A 185 36.98 34.80 27.07
C GLY A 185 37.12 33.33 27.53
N GLN A 186 38.31 32.95 27.99
CA GLN A 186 38.66 31.63 28.57
C GLN A 186 38.17 31.46 30.02
N GLN A 187 37.74 30.24 30.42
CA GLN A 187 38.18 29.60 31.68
C GLN A 187 37.80 28.10 31.81
N GLN A 188 38.68 27.40 32.54
CA GLN A 188 38.79 25.97 32.94
C GLN A 188 37.54 25.45 33.69
N GLY A 189 37.22 24.16 33.89
CA GLY A 189 37.92 22.86 33.84
C GLY A 189 37.31 21.95 34.94
N GLY A 190 37.22 20.62 34.73
CA GLY A 190 36.84 19.61 35.74
C GLY A 190 35.87 18.56 35.20
N GLN A 191 36.30 17.34 34.85
CA GLN A 191 36.70 16.16 35.65
C GLN A 191 35.60 15.08 35.65
N ASP A 192 36.07 13.88 35.30
CA ASP A 192 35.33 12.64 35.04
C ASP A 192 34.47 12.14 36.20
N ASN A 193 33.39 11.45 35.85
CA ASN A 193 32.94 10.32 36.67
C ASN A 193 32.31 9.22 35.81
N GLY A 194 32.86 8.02 35.90
CA GLY A 194 32.42 6.83 35.20
C GLY A 194 31.13 6.25 35.78
N GLY A 195 30.23 5.84 34.88
CA GLY A 195 28.99 5.14 35.21
C GLY A 195 28.86 3.87 34.37
N GLN A 196 28.77 2.73 35.06
CA GLN A 196 28.48 1.40 34.53
C GLN A 196 27.16 1.37 33.76
N GLN A 197 27.15 0.82 32.55
CA GLN A 197 25.91 0.59 31.79
C GLN A 197 25.43 -0.85 32.00
N GLN A 198 24.52 -1.01 32.96
CA GLN A 198 23.57 -2.13 33.03
C GLN A 198 22.44 -1.90 32.01
N GLY A 199 21.89 -3.02 31.53
CA GLY A 199 21.01 -3.09 30.36
C GLY A 199 19.76 -2.23 30.38
N GLY A 200 19.43 -1.73 29.20
CA GLY A 200 18.11 -1.24 28.82
C GLY A 200 17.82 -1.74 27.40
N GLN A 201 16.80 -2.59 27.27
CA GLN A 201 16.19 -2.93 25.98
C GLN A 201 15.56 -1.65 25.42
N ASN A 202 16.32 -0.93 24.59
CA ASN A 202 15.77 0.19 23.82
C ASN A 202 15.02 -0.39 22.63
N ASN A 203 13.75 0.02 22.47
CA ASN A 203 12.96 -0.14 21.25
C ASN A 203 13.79 0.28 20.03
N GLN A 204 14.28 -0.69 19.27
CA GLN A 204 15.09 -0.47 18.07
C GLN A 204 14.17 -0.17 16.90
N GLY A 205 14.32 1.04 16.37
CA GLY A 205 13.55 1.61 15.28
C GLY A 205 13.66 0.79 14.01
N GLN A 206 12.51 0.64 13.35
CA GLN A 206 12.41 0.21 11.97
C GLN A 206 13.37 1.01 11.07
N ALA A 207 13.97 0.29 10.13
CA ALA A 207 14.38 0.85 8.84
C ALA A 207 13.39 1.91 8.36
N GLY A 208 13.86 2.96 7.68
CA GLY A 208 13.03 4.06 7.15
C GLY A 208 11.98 3.68 6.09
N ASN A 209 11.13 2.69 6.39
CA ASN A 209 9.96 2.20 5.68
C ASN A 209 8.82 2.02 6.70
N GLY A 210 8.36 3.11 7.31
CA GLY A 210 7.30 3.08 8.30
C GLY A 210 6.84 4.49 8.64
N PRO A 211 5.58 4.67 9.09
CA PRO A 211 5.03 6.00 9.28
C PRO A 211 5.83 6.78 10.32
N SER A 212 6.14 8.04 10.00
CA SER A 212 6.81 8.96 10.91
C SER A 212 5.78 9.69 11.77
N ALA A 213 6.23 10.46 12.76
CA ALA A 213 5.32 11.31 13.54
C ALA A 213 4.49 12.27 12.66
N ALA A 214 5.02 12.71 11.52
CA ALA A 214 4.30 13.57 10.58
C ALA A 214 3.16 12.86 9.85
N ASP A 215 3.10 11.53 9.88
CA ASP A 215 2.02 10.74 9.27
C ASP A 215 0.81 10.56 10.20
N PHE A 216 0.93 11.00 11.46
CA PHE A 216 -0.16 10.95 12.44
C PHE A 216 -0.68 12.35 12.76
N VAL A 217 -1.98 12.45 13.01
CA VAL A 217 -2.61 13.71 13.44
C VAL A 217 -3.68 13.44 14.48
N ASP A 218 -3.69 14.24 15.54
CA ASP A 218 -4.81 14.26 16.49
C ASP A 218 -6.08 14.74 15.78
N ILE A 219 -7.03 13.83 15.60
CA ILE A 219 -8.26 14.08 14.85
C ILE A 219 -9.09 15.21 15.47
N THR A 220 -8.94 15.48 16.77
CA THR A 220 -9.68 16.52 17.48
C THR A 220 -9.22 17.93 17.11
N THR A 221 -8.00 18.05 16.57
CA THR A 221 -7.40 19.32 16.13
C THR A 221 -7.75 19.68 14.69
N VAL A 222 -8.26 18.70 13.92
CA VAL A 222 -8.57 18.86 12.50
C VAL A 222 -9.94 19.52 12.33
N GLN A 223 -10.00 20.53 11.48
CA GLN A 223 -11.25 21.21 11.16
C GLN A 223 -12.21 20.27 10.40
N PRO A 224 -13.53 20.40 10.59
CA PRO A 224 -14.49 19.61 9.83
C PRO A 224 -14.29 19.77 8.32
N ASN A 225 -14.11 18.65 7.61
CA ASN A 225 -13.80 18.60 6.19
C ASN A 225 -14.69 17.62 5.41
N VAL A 226 -15.62 16.92 6.08
CA VAL A 226 -16.56 16.01 5.42
C VAL A 226 -17.65 16.81 4.70
N PRO A 227 -17.76 16.70 3.36
CA PRO A 227 -18.77 17.41 2.61
C PRO A 227 -20.18 16.86 2.92
N ALA A 228 -21.19 17.73 2.78
CA ALA A 228 -22.57 17.31 2.88
C ALA A 228 -22.92 16.33 1.76
N LYS A 229 -23.70 15.30 2.10
CA LYS A 229 -24.18 14.34 1.10
C LYS A 229 -25.11 15.02 0.08
N PRO A 230 -25.08 14.60 -1.20
CA PRO A 230 -25.99 15.12 -2.21
C PRO A 230 -27.45 14.86 -1.83
N ARG A 231 -28.33 15.80 -2.18
CA ARG A 231 -29.77 15.67 -1.93
C ARG A 231 -30.38 14.65 -2.88
N ASN A 232 -31.28 13.83 -2.37
CA ASN A 232 -32.02 12.87 -3.17
C ASN A 232 -32.97 13.60 -4.14
N GLY A 233 -32.83 13.31 -5.43
CA GLY A 233 -33.76 13.73 -6.46
C GLY A 233 -35.00 12.83 -6.54
N ARG A 234 -35.95 13.21 -7.39
CA ARG A 234 -37.21 12.47 -7.60
C ARG A 234 -36.99 11.01 -8.04
N ASN A 235 -35.92 10.75 -8.79
CA ASN A 235 -35.59 9.43 -9.33
C ASN A 235 -34.55 8.66 -8.49
N ALA A 236 -34.22 9.16 -7.30
CA ALA A 236 -33.21 8.55 -6.44
C ALA A 236 -33.50 7.07 -6.12
N SER A 237 -32.44 6.30 -6.03
CA SER A 237 -32.40 4.99 -5.40
C SER A 237 -31.92 5.17 -3.96
N THR A 238 -32.82 5.05 -3.00
CA THR A 238 -32.58 5.47 -1.60
C THR A 238 -32.42 4.31 -0.63
N GLY A 239 -32.54 3.07 -1.12
CA GLY A 239 -32.44 1.90 -0.28
C GLY A 239 -31.01 1.59 0.11
N VAL A 240 -30.87 0.61 0.99
CA VAL A 240 -29.60 0.07 1.47
C VAL A 240 -29.72 -1.46 1.54
N PHE A 241 -28.70 -2.16 1.06
CA PHE A 241 -28.55 -3.60 1.22
C PHE A 241 -27.29 -3.87 2.05
N VAL A 242 -27.36 -4.74 3.05
CA VAL A 242 -26.23 -5.06 3.93
C VAL A 242 -25.85 -6.52 3.75
N THR A 243 -24.60 -6.80 3.39
CA THR A 243 -24.07 -8.18 3.45
C THR A 243 -23.20 -8.34 4.70
N ARG A 244 -23.16 -9.55 5.26
CA ARG A 244 -22.42 -9.86 6.50
C ARG A 244 -21.46 -11.00 6.25
N CYS A 245 -20.19 -10.69 6.05
CA CYS A 245 -19.15 -11.67 5.70
C CYS A 245 -18.07 -11.88 6.77
N GLY A 246 -18.26 -11.27 7.94
CA GLY A 246 -17.32 -11.36 9.05
C GLY A 246 -16.17 -10.37 8.92
N VAL A 247 -15.10 -10.63 9.67
CA VAL A 247 -13.93 -9.73 9.83
C VAL A 247 -12.61 -10.45 9.52
N ASN A 248 -12.68 -11.54 8.75
CA ASN A 248 -11.56 -12.45 8.50
C ASN A 248 -11.04 -13.19 9.76
N ALA A 249 -11.94 -13.58 10.66
CA ALA A 249 -11.56 -14.31 11.89
C ALA A 249 -10.93 -15.70 11.63
N ASN A 250 -11.05 -16.22 10.41
CA ASN A 250 -10.45 -17.49 9.98
C ASN A 250 -9.06 -17.32 9.35
N GLY A 251 -8.53 -16.10 9.23
CA GLY A 251 -7.17 -15.86 8.74
C GLY A 251 -6.96 -16.15 7.26
N ASN A 252 -7.97 -15.88 6.41
CA ASN A 252 -7.81 -15.94 4.97
C ASN A 252 -7.07 -14.66 4.50
N HIS A 253 -5.76 -14.76 4.35
CA HIS A 253 -4.93 -13.68 3.83
C HIS A 253 -3.77 -14.24 3.01
N ASN A 254 -3.30 -13.45 2.05
CA ASN A 254 -2.09 -13.72 1.26
C ASN A 254 -1.62 -12.42 0.61
N THR A 255 -0.52 -12.53 -0.13
CA THR A 255 0.16 -11.38 -0.75
C THR A 255 -0.05 -11.33 -2.26
N ASP A 256 -1.00 -12.11 -2.77
CA ASP A 256 -1.33 -12.16 -4.19
C ASP A 256 -2.28 -11.02 -4.55
N ASN A 257 -2.27 -10.61 -5.82
CA ASN A 257 -3.20 -9.63 -6.35
C ASN A 257 -3.92 -10.20 -7.57
N VAL A 258 -5.09 -10.80 -7.34
CA VAL A 258 -5.86 -11.50 -8.37
C VAL A 258 -6.59 -10.58 -9.36
N ILE A 259 -6.65 -9.27 -9.09
CA ILE A 259 -7.16 -8.29 -10.06
C ILE A 259 -6.02 -7.77 -10.93
N VAL A 260 -4.98 -7.20 -10.32
CA VAL A 260 -3.92 -6.44 -11.04
C VAL A 260 -2.77 -7.32 -11.51
N ALA A 261 -2.52 -8.45 -10.85
CA ALA A 261 -1.42 -9.36 -11.19
C ALA A 261 -1.87 -10.85 -11.18
N PRO A 262 -2.94 -11.21 -11.93
CA PRO A 262 -3.39 -12.59 -12.00
C PRO A 262 -2.25 -13.51 -12.49
N GLY A 263 -2.13 -14.67 -11.85
CA GLY A 263 -1.08 -15.66 -12.08
C GLY A 263 0.24 -15.37 -11.37
N VAL A 264 0.38 -14.22 -10.70
CA VAL A 264 1.63 -13.81 -10.04
C VAL A 264 1.49 -13.88 -8.53
N LYS A 265 2.32 -14.75 -7.92
CA LYS A 265 2.47 -14.79 -6.46
C LYS A 265 3.16 -13.54 -5.94
N ASN A 266 2.77 -13.10 -4.74
CA ASN A 266 3.27 -11.87 -4.14
C ASN A 266 3.07 -10.63 -5.04
N GLY A 267 2.09 -10.66 -5.95
CA GLY A 267 1.84 -9.55 -6.87
C GLY A 267 1.39 -8.25 -6.16
N ALA A 268 0.95 -8.34 -4.91
CA ALA A 268 0.61 -7.17 -4.11
C ALA A 268 1.83 -6.56 -3.40
N HIS A 269 2.87 -7.33 -3.09
CA HIS A 269 3.97 -6.93 -2.19
C HIS A 269 3.53 -6.54 -0.75
N HIS A 270 2.27 -6.82 -0.40
CA HIS A 270 1.69 -6.63 0.92
C HIS A 270 0.59 -7.66 1.17
N LEU A 271 0.21 -7.84 2.43
CA LEU A 271 -0.82 -8.81 2.81
C LEU A 271 -2.22 -8.20 2.72
N HIS A 272 -3.16 -8.94 2.12
CA HIS A 272 -4.58 -8.62 2.10
C HIS A 272 -5.39 -9.52 3.03
N ASP A 273 -6.32 -8.94 3.78
CA ASP A 273 -7.39 -9.67 4.46
C ASP A 273 -8.56 -9.90 3.51
N TYR A 274 -9.07 -11.13 3.44
CA TYR A 274 -10.24 -11.47 2.61
C TYR A 274 -11.45 -11.85 3.46
N VAL A 275 -12.63 -11.34 3.09
CA VAL A 275 -13.92 -11.86 3.54
C VAL A 275 -14.84 -12.19 2.37
N GLY A 276 -15.82 -13.05 2.61
CA GLY A 276 -16.67 -13.60 1.57
C GLY A 276 -16.00 -14.80 0.93
N ASN A 277 -15.61 -14.70 -0.34
CA ASN A 277 -14.98 -15.78 -1.09
C ASN A 277 -13.79 -16.41 -0.34
N GLN A 278 -13.66 -17.73 -0.37
CA GLN A 278 -12.60 -18.49 0.32
C GLN A 278 -11.54 -19.09 -0.63
N SER A 279 -11.52 -18.68 -1.90
CA SER A 279 -10.57 -19.14 -2.91
C SER A 279 -9.91 -17.94 -3.60
N ASN A 280 -9.25 -17.10 -2.80
CA ASN A 280 -8.49 -15.94 -3.31
C ASN A 280 -7.02 -16.31 -3.30
N ASP A 281 -6.45 -16.62 -4.45
CA ASP A 281 -5.00 -16.75 -4.65
C ASP A 281 -4.64 -16.26 -6.05
N ALA A 282 -3.34 -16.18 -6.35
CA ALA A 282 -2.83 -15.73 -7.64
C ALA A 282 -3.44 -16.48 -8.84
N PHE A 283 -3.86 -17.74 -8.70
CA PHE A 283 -4.36 -18.57 -9.79
C PHE A 283 -5.89 -18.66 -9.83
N ALA A 284 -6.58 -17.97 -8.93
CA ALA A 284 -8.03 -17.91 -8.92
C ALA A 284 -8.56 -17.21 -10.18
N ASN A 285 -9.59 -17.82 -10.77
CA ASN A 285 -10.32 -17.36 -11.92
C ASN A 285 -11.83 -17.39 -11.65
N ASN A 286 -12.63 -16.99 -12.64
CA ASN A 286 -14.10 -16.91 -12.50
C ASN A 286 -14.74 -18.25 -12.06
N ASP A 287 -14.24 -19.39 -12.56
CA ASP A 287 -14.79 -20.70 -12.20
C ASP A 287 -14.44 -21.06 -10.76
N THR A 288 -13.20 -20.82 -10.34
CA THR A 288 -12.79 -21.04 -8.94
C THR A 288 -13.56 -20.14 -7.99
N PHE A 289 -13.78 -18.88 -8.35
CA PHE A 289 -14.56 -17.95 -7.54
C PHE A 289 -16.02 -18.40 -7.41
N ALA A 290 -16.65 -18.80 -8.52
CA ALA A 290 -18.03 -19.24 -8.53
C ALA A 290 -18.23 -20.56 -7.74
N GLY A 291 -17.23 -21.44 -7.73
CA GLY A 291 -17.24 -22.71 -7.00
C GLY A 291 -16.82 -22.61 -5.53
N ALA A 292 -16.35 -21.45 -5.07
CA ALA A 292 -15.76 -21.30 -3.74
C ALA A 292 -16.79 -21.34 -2.60
N GLU A 293 -16.32 -21.67 -1.40
CA GLU A 293 -17.05 -21.41 -0.16
C GLU A 293 -17.09 -19.89 0.15
N THR A 294 -17.99 -19.48 1.06
CA THR A 294 -18.09 -18.08 1.50
C THR A 294 -18.29 -17.93 3.00
N THR A 295 -17.64 -16.93 3.61
CA THR A 295 -17.92 -16.51 5.00
C THR A 295 -19.16 -15.62 5.11
N CYS A 296 -19.77 -15.20 3.98
CA CYS A 296 -21.00 -14.43 3.98
C CYS A 296 -22.19 -15.22 4.55
N GLN A 297 -22.98 -14.60 5.41
CA GLN A 297 -24.21 -15.19 5.94
C GLN A 297 -25.17 -15.60 4.81
N ASN A 298 -25.27 -14.78 3.78
CA ASN A 298 -25.96 -15.14 2.54
C ASN A 298 -25.02 -15.97 1.66
N GLN A 299 -25.24 -17.28 1.61
CA GLN A 299 -24.39 -18.22 0.87
C GLN A 299 -24.46 -18.05 -0.67
N GLN A 300 -25.39 -17.24 -1.19
CA GLN A 300 -25.40 -16.84 -2.61
C GLN A 300 -24.44 -15.68 -2.90
N ASP A 301 -23.90 -15.04 -1.86
CA ASP A 301 -22.86 -14.03 -1.97
C ASP A 301 -21.49 -14.71 -1.84
N LYS A 302 -20.93 -15.08 -3.00
CA LYS A 302 -19.58 -15.61 -3.12
C LYS A 302 -18.55 -14.51 -3.41
N SER A 303 -18.91 -13.24 -3.26
CA SER A 303 -18.03 -12.14 -3.65
C SER A 303 -16.77 -12.09 -2.78
N SER A 304 -15.68 -11.59 -3.36
CA SER A 304 -14.46 -11.31 -2.60
C SER A 304 -14.46 -9.83 -2.23
N TYR A 305 -14.28 -9.55 -0.94
CA TYR A 305 -14.08 -8.21 -0.39
C TYR A 305 -12.75 -8.24 0.35
N TYR A 306 -11.79 -7.41 -0.04
CA TYR A 306 -10.46 -7.50 0.54
C TYR A 306 -9.69 -6.19 0.53
N TRP A 307 -8.91 -6.00 1.59
CA TRP A 307 -8.19 -4.77 1.89
C TRP A 307 -6.80 -5.11 2.43
N PRO A 308 -5.80 -4.22 2.28
CA PRO A 308 -4.50 -4.41 2.88
C PRO A 308 -4.64 -4.41 4.41
N VAL A 309 -3.89 -5.29 5.06
CA VAL A 309 -3.93 -5.40 6.52
C VAL A 309 -3.39 -4.15 7.19
N VAL A 310 -3.77 -3.93 8.44
CA VAL A 310 -3.16 -2.92 9.32
C VAL A 310 -2.31 -3.64 10.35
N ARG A 311 -1.11 -3.14 10.61
CA ARG A 311 -0.21 -3.66 11.64
C ARG A 311 0.01 -2.66 12.75
N VAL A 312 0.13 -3.16 13.98
CA VAL A 312 0.79 -2.39 15.05
C VAL A 312 2.29 -2.61 14.97
N GLN A 313 3.04 -1.51 14.99
CA GLN A 313 4.49 -1.48 14.88
C GLN A 313 5.10 -1.19 16.27
N ASP A 314 4.82 -2.09 17.21
CA ASP A 314 5.29 -2.03 18.60
C ASP A 314 6.56 -2.88 18.84
N GLY A 315 7.22 -3.31 17.75
CA GLY A 315 8.38 -4.20 17.77
C GLY A 315 8.04 -5.69 17.83
N THR A 316 6.75 -6.06 17.89
CA THR A 316 6.34 -7.45 17.73
C THR A 316 6.47 -7.92 16.29
N GLN A 317 6.53 -9.24 16.11
CA GLN A 317 6.62 -9.90 14.81
C GLN A 317 5.41 -10.81 14.61
N ASP A 318 5.02 -11.01 13.35
CA ASP A 318 3.99 -11.96 12.96
C ASP A 318 4.58 -13.11 12.12
N PHE A 319 3.73 -14.04 11.67
CA PHE A 319 4.14 -15.26 10.96
C PHE A 319 4.92 -15.00 9.67
N ASP A 320 4.78 -13.82 9.08
CA ASP A 320 5.32 -13.42 7.78
C ASP A 320 6.55 -12.50 7.86
N GLN A 321 7.13 -12.32 9.05
CA GLN A 321 8.31 -11.46 9.27
C GLN A 321 9.50 -11.78 8.35
N ASN A 322 9.62 -13.02 7.87
CA ASN A 322 10.70 -13.46 6.98
C ASN A 322 10.22 -13.85 5.58
N ASN A 323 8.99 -13.49 5.21
CA ASN A 323 8.36 -13.84 3.94
C ASN A 323 8.23 -12.63 3.03
N ASP A 324 8.03 -12.91 1.74
CA ASP A 324 7.62 -11.90 0.75
C ASP A 324 6.22 -11.39 1.12
N GLY A 325 5.95 -10.11 0.88
CA GLY A 325 4.76 -9.36 1.29
C GLY A 325 4.67 -9.06 2.79
N GLY A 326 5.53 -9.70 3.58
CA GLY A 326 5.74 -9.41 5.00
C GLY A 326 7.05 -8.67 5.23
N GLY A 327 7.83 -9.12 6.22
CA GLY A 327 8.97 -8.34 6.71
C GLY A 327 10.15 -8.19 5.74
N LYS A 328 10.26 -9.00 4.67
CA LYS A 328 11.25 -8.76 3.61
C LYS A 328 10.97 -7.48 2.81
N GLU A 329 9.71 -7.06 2.78
CA GLU A 329 9.24 -5.86 2.09
C GLU A 329 8.91 -4.75 3.10
N GLY A 330 9.32 -4.92 4.36
CA GLY A 330 9.16 -3.92 5.42
C GLY A 330 7.77 -3.86 6.04
N ASN A 331 6.83 -4.71 5.62
CA ASN A 331 5.58 -4.96 6.32
C ASN A 331 5.87 -5.73 7.62
N VAL A 332 6.11 -4.97 8.70
CA VAL A 332 6.48 -5.51 10.03
C VAL A 332 5.47 -5.11 11.09
N GLY A 333 5.52 -5.80 12.22
CA GLY A 333 4.54 -5.65 13.27
C GLY A 333 3.48 -6.75 13.22
N LYS A 334 2.61 -6.73 14.23
CA LYS A 334 1.53 -7.70 14.36
C LYS A 334 0.30 -7.27 13.56
N ILE A 335 -0.26 -8.20 12.79
CA ILE A 335 -1.46 -8.00 12.00
C ILE A 335 -2.68 -7.80 12.91
N LEU A 336 -3.49 -6.79 12.61
CA LEU A 336 -4.74 -6.52 13.30
C LEU A 336 -5.93 -7.10 12.53
N VAL A 337 -6.74 -7.88 13.22
CA VAL A 337 -8.07 -8.27 12.76
C VAL A 337 -9.04 -7.14 13.09
N ALA A 338 -9.82 -6.70 12.11
CA ALA A 338 -10.86 -5.70 12.34
C ALA A 338 -11.86 -6.19 13.41
N ARG A 339 -12.21 -5.34 14.38
CA ARG A 339 -13.28 -5.67 15.34
C ARG A 339 -14.65 -5.65 14.68
N GLN A 340 -14.82 -4.83 13.65
CA GLN A 340 -16.06 -4.72 12.91
C GLN A 340 -15.77 -4.46 11.43
N ALA A 341 -16.46 -5.17 10.55
CA ALA A 341 -16.58 -4.86 9.13
C ALA A 341 -18.06 -4.69 8.78
N GLN A 342 -18.43 -3.54 8.23
CA GLN A 342 -19.77 -3.30 7.67
C GLN A 342 -19.67 -3.19 6.16
N ILE A 343 -20.34 -4.09 5.45
CA ILE A 343 -20.35 -4.13 3.98
C ILE A 343 -21.76 -3.78 3.52
N LYS A 344 -21.88 -2.68 2.77
CA LYS A 344 -23.18 -2.16 2.35
C LYS A 344 -23.16 -1.79 0.88
N PHE A 345 -24.27 -2.06 0.21
CA PHE A 345 -24.59 -1.47 -1.07
C PHE A 345 -25.63 -0.37 -0.87
N VAL A 346 -25.34 0.82 -1.37
CA VAL A 346 -26.24 1.97 -1.31
C VAL A 346 -26.67 2.39 -2.72
N GLY A 347 -27.86 2.98 -2.82
CA GLY A 347 -28.36 3.48 -4.10
C GLY A 347 -27.73 4.81 -4.52
N ASN A 348 -28.19 5.33 -5.66
CA ASN A 348 -27.73 6.58 -6.25
C ASN A 348 -28.71 7.74 -5.98
N PRO A 349 -28.25 8.95 -5.62
CA PRO A 349 -29.13 10.07 -5.24
C PRO A 349 -29.86 10.73 -6.43
N THR A 350 -29.45 10.47 -7.68
CA THR A 350 -30.03 11.13 -8.86
C THR A 350 -30.81 10.19 -9.78
N SER A 351 -30.59 8.88 -9.66
CA SER A 351 -31.12 7.87 -10.59
C SER A 351 -31.37 6.52 -9.92
N LYS A 352 -32.07 5.63 -10.65
CA LYS A 352 -32.15 4.21 -10.31
C LYS A 352 -30.86 3.50 -10.69
N VAL A 353 -30.47 2.53 -9.88
CA VAL A 353 -29.29 1.69 -10.14
C VAL A 353 -29.67 0.47 -10.97
N VAL A 354 -28.78 0.02 -11.84
CA VAL A 354 -28.88 -1.27 -12.54
C VAL A 354 -28.16 -2.35 -11.72
N ALA A 355 -28.51 -3.62 -11.94
CA ALA A 355 -27.80 -4.73 -11.30
C ALA A 355 -26.33 -4.74 -11.73
N MET A 356 -25.40 -4.95 -10.79
CA MET A 356 -24.00 -5.19 -11.15
C MET A 356 -23.90 -6.52 -11.91
N PRO A 357 -23.09 -6.60 -12.98
CA PRO A 357 -22.78 -7.87 -13.60
C PRO A 357 -21.95 -8.74 -12.65
N GLN A 358 -22.12 -10.06 -12.76
CA GLN A 358 -21.23 -11.00 -12.09
C GLN A 358 -19.81 -10.86 -12.66
N PHE A 359 -18.83 -11.06 -11.80
CA PHE A 359 -17.39 -10.88 -12.00
C PHE A 359 -16.92 -9.45 -12.24
N LEU A 360 -17.75 -8.44 -11.94
CA LEU A 360 -17.30 -7.05 -11.89
C LEU A 360 -16.16 -6.91 -10.87
N ARG A 361 -15.02 -6.37 -11.31
CA ARG A 361 -13.83 -6.12 -10.49
C ARG A 361 -13.69 -4.63 -10.26
N ILE A 362 -13.53 -4.18 -9.01
CA ILE A 362 -13.36 -2.76 -8.72
C ILE A 362 -12.26 -2.60 -7.70
N ILE A 363 -11.34 -1.67 -7.97
CA ILE A 363 -10.33 -1.20 -7.02
C ILE A 363 -10.67 0.24 -6.65
N THR A 364 -10.82 0.50 -5.35
CA THR A 364 -10.94 1.86 -4.82
C THR A 364 -9.67 2.23 -4.06
N GLY A 365 -9.14 3.43 -4.30
CA GLY A 365 -7.82 3.81 -3.83
C GLY A 365 -6.69 3.36 -4.76
N ASP A 366 -5.46 3.56 -4.30
CA ASP A 366 -4.26 3.24 -5.05
C ASP A 366 -3.11 2.89 -4.09
N ALA A 367 -2.69 1.62 -4.15
CA ALA A 367 -1.56 1.10 -3.37
C ALA A 367 -0.24 1.84 -3.65
N LYS A 368 -0.16 2.59 -4.75
CA LYS A 368 1.02 3.35 -5.19
C LYS A 368 0.84 4.86 -5.15
N ALA A 369 -0.20 5.38 -4.48
CA ALA A 369 -0.55 6.80 -4.49
C ALA A 369 0.56 7.74 -3.98
N PHE A 370 1.47 7.28 -3.12
CA PHE A 370 2.53 8.15 -2.62
C PHE A 370 3.54 8.52 -3.72
N THR A 371 3.88 7.56 -4.59
CA THR A 371 4.79 7.79 -5.73
C THR A 371 4.05 8.22 -6.99
N ASN A 372 2.86 7.67 -7.26
CA ASN A 372 2.05 7.99 -8.45
C ASN A 372 1.35 9.35 -8.35
N GLY A 373 1.23 9.89 -7.13
CA GLY A 373 0.42 11.06 -6.84
C GLY A 373 -1.04 10.71 -6.54
N PRO A 374 -1.84 11.70 -6.10
CA PRO A 374 -3.14 11.46 -5.48
C PRO A 374 -4.28 11.15 -6.45
N GLY A 375 -4.04 11.11 -7.77
CA GLY A 375 -5.10 11.04 -8.78
C GLY A 375 -6.06 9.85 -8.63
N ASN A 376 -5.55 8.71 -8.18
CA ASN A 376 -6.34 7.50 -7.88
C ASN A 376 -6.47 7.22 -6.38
N ALA A 377 -5.90 8.07 -5.52
CA ALA A 377 -5.99 7.91 -4.07
C ALA A 377 -7.45 8.07 -3.61
N ASN A 378 -7.86 7.20 -2.69
CA ASN A 378 -9.19 7.24 -2.10
C ASN A 378 -9.18 6.71 -0.65
N ALA A 379 -8.03 6.85 0.01
CA ALA A 379 -7.86 6.53 1.40
C ALA A 379 -8.76 7.42 2.26
N HIS A 380 -9.42 6.83 3.26
CA HIS A 380 -10.19 7.61 4.20
C HIS A 380 -10.13 7.01 5.61
N TRP A 381 -9.44 7.74 6.46
CA TRP A 381 -9.23 7.40 7.87
C TRP A 381 -10.01 8.34 8.77
N SER A 382 -10.54 7.82 9.86
CA SER A 382 -11.24 8.60 10.87
C SER A 382 -11.20 7.87 12.21
N CYS A 383 -11.92 8.41 13.19
CA CYS A 383 -12.20 7.75 14.45
C CYS A 383 -13.71 7.56 14.60
N THR A 384 -14.12 6.54 15.34
CA THR A 384 -15.53 6.36 15.70
C THR A 384 -16.10 7.65 16.30
N GLY A 385 -17.21 8.15 15.77
CA GLY A 385 -17.82 9.41 16.21
C GLY A 385 -17.34 10.67 15.47
N PHE A 386 -16.27 10.57 14.68
CA PHE A 386 -15.73 11.67 13.86
C PHE A 386 -16.06 11.54 12.37
N GLU A 387 -16.47 10.37 11.90
CA GLU A 387 -16.67 10.02 10.48
C GLU A 387 -17.58 10.97 9.68
N ASN A 388 -18.51 11.67 10.34
CA ASN A 388 -19.40 12.65 9.69
C ASN A 388 -18.86 14.10 9.75
N LYS A 389 -17.66 14.30 10.30
CA LYS A 389 -17.05 15.62 10.54
C LYS A 389 -15.65 15.68 9.94
N VAL A 390 -14.81 14.69 10.27
CA VAL A 390 -13.39 14.64 9.88
C VAL A 390 -13.08 13.33 9.19
N GLN A 391 -12.47 13.43 8.01
CA GLN A 391 -11.99 12.31 7.22
C GLN A 391 -10.61 12.67 6.68
N LEU A 392 -9.60 11.86 7.03
CA LEU A 392 -8.21 12.08 6.66
C LEU A 392 -7.89 11.25 5.42
N THR A 393 -7.26 11.86 4.43
CA THR A 393 -6.99 11.21 3.12
C THR A 393 -5.54 10.81 2.94
N ASP A 394 -4.63 11.29 3.79
CA ASP A 394 -3.18 11.08 3.68
C ASP A 394 -2.48 10.90 5.04
N LYS A 395 -3.23 10.93 6.14
CA LYS A 395 -2.73 10.80 7.52
C LYS A 395 -3.49 9.75 8.31
N TYR A 396 -2.80 9.14 9.26
CA TYR A 396 -3.38 8.27 10.28
C TYR A 396 -3.94 9.10 11.45
N PRO A 397 -5.16 8.81 11.92
CA PRO A 397 -5.73 9.51 13.07
C PRO A 397 -5.17 9.00 14.41
N ILE A 398 -4.78 9.92 15.28
CA ILE A 398 -4.70 9.66 16.72
C ILE A 398 -6.11 9.86 17.27
N CYS A 399 -6.75 8.77 17.67
CA CYS A 399 -8.11 8.79 18.20
C CYS A 399 -8.15 9.14 19.69
N PRO A 400 -9.15 9.92 20.15
CA PRO A 400 -9.32 10.19 21.58
C PRO A 400 -9.72 8.92 22.34
N ASP A 401 -9.46 8.91 23.64
CA ASP A 401 -9.81 7.79 24.53
C ASP A 401 -11.28 7.35 24.35
N GLY A 402 -11.48 6.04 24.25
CA GLY A 402 -12.80 5.44 24.03
C GLY A 402 -13.27 5.46 22.57
N SER A 403 -12.47 5.99 21.64
CA SER A 403 -12.72 5.89 20.19
C SER A 403 -11.77 4.89 19.53
N SER A 404 -12.24 4.24 18.48
CA SER A 404 -11.46 3.30 17.66
C SER A 404 -11.12 3.91 16.31
N VAL A 405 -10.04 3.44 15.68
CA VAL A 405 -9.69 3.84 14.30
C VAL A 405 -10.69 3.25 13.32
N VAL A 406 -11.06 4.05 12.32
CA VAL A 406 -12.00 3.68 11.26
C VAL A 406 -11.36 3.89 9.90
N ARG A 407 -11.42 2.86 9.05
CA ARG A 407 -11.21 2.95 7.60
C ARG A 407 -12.56 2.91 6.91
N THR A 408 -12.78 3.79 5.95
CA THR A 408 -14.01 3.81 5.16
C THR A 408 -13.69 3.78 3.68
N PHE A 409 -14.26 2.84 2.96
CA PHE A 409 -14.12 2.71 1.52
C PHE A 409 -15.46 3.01 0.87
N ALA A 410 -15.43 3.86 -0.14
CA ALA A 410 -16.51 4.03 -1.09
C ALA A 410 -15.97 3.60 -2.45
N PHE A 411 -16.64 2.64 -3.08
CA PHE A 411 -16.30 2.20 -4.42
C PHE A 411 -16.97 3.10 -5.46
N GLN A 412 -16.40 3.07 -6.66
CA GLN A 412 -16.98 3.63 -7.87
C GLN A 412 -18.39 3.06 -8.06
N SER A 413 -19.33 3.91 -8.49
CA SER A 413 -20.76 3.55 -8.61
C SER A 413 -21.34 3.82 -9.98
N CYS A 414 -20.50 4.18 -10.93
CA CYS A 414 -20.86 4.41 -12.33
C CYS A 414 -20.12 3.35 -13.14
N TRP A 415 -20.84 2.52 -13.89
CA TRP A 415 -20.30 1.44 -14.70
C TRP A 415 -20.56 1.71 -16.19
N ASP A 416 -19.61 1.43 -17.07
CA ASP A 416 -19.71 1.69 -18.52
C ASP A 416 -20.85 0.92 -19.22
N GLY A 417 -21.48 -0.03 -18.51
CA GLY A 417 -22.63 -0.77 -19.01
C GLY A 417 -22.26 -2.02 -19.82
N GLN A 418 -20.97 -2.34 -19.96
CA GLN A 418 -20.46 -3.42 -20.79
C GLN A 418 -19.39 -4.28 -20.11
N ASN A 419 -18.34 -3.68 -19.53
CA ASN A 419 -17.14 -4.41 -19.15
C ASN A 419 -17.12 -4.77 -17.66
N ILE A 420 -16.87 -6.04 -17.34
CA ILE A 420 -16.67 -6.48 -15.95
C ILE A 420 -15.28 -6.14 -15.41
N ASP A 421 -14.38 -5.75 -16.30
CA ASP A 421 -13.02 -5.29 -16.01
C ASP A 421 -12.44 -4.57 -17.24
N SER A 422 -11.46 -3.70 -17.04
CA SER A 422 -10.71 -3.02 -18.11
C SER A 422 -9.25 -3.43 -18.05
N ALA A 423 -8.48 -3.18 -19.12
CA ALA A 423 -7.07 -3.56 -19.18
C ALA A 423 -6.21 -2.93 -18.07
N ASN A 424 -6.59 -1.74 -17.61
CA ASN A 424 -5.96 -1.06 -16.46
C ASN A 424 -6.77 -1.19 -15.16
N HIS A 425 -7.80 -2.05 -15.14
CA HIS A 425 -8.72 -2.28 -14.01
C HIS A 425 -9.47 -1.06 -13.46
N ARG A 426 -9.42 0.08 -14.15
CA ARG A 426 -9.97 1.35 -13.66
C ARG A 426 -10.99 1.99 -14.60
N THR A 427 -10.80 1.95 -15.91
CA THR A 427 -11.62 2.75 -16.86
C THR A 427 -13.06 2.27 -17.07
N HIS A 428 -13.38 1.03 -16.71
CA HIS A 428 -14.75 0.49 -16.85
C HIS A 428 -15.71 0.95 -15.74
N VAL A 429 -15.20 1.59 -14.68
CA VAL A 429 -15.98 2.16 -13.58
C VAL A 429 -15.50 3.55 -13.20
N ALA A 430 -16.38 4.38 -12.65
CA ALA A 430 -16.08 5.75 -12.24
C ALA A 430 -16.84 6.14 -10.96
N PHE A 431 -16.29 7.10 -10.22
CA PHE A 431 -17.04 7.79 -9.19
C PHE A 431 -18.15 8.64 -9.80
N ALA A 432 -19.29 8.72 -9.12
CA ALA A 432 -20.29 9.73 -9.43
C ALA A 432 -19.73 11.13 -9.12
N ASP A 433 -20.22 12.16 -9.81
CA ASP A 433 -19.85 13.54 -9.51
C ASP A 433 -20.33 13.99 -8.12
N ALA A 434 -19.97 15.19 -7.70
CA ALA A 434 -20.36 15.74 -6.39
C ALA A 434 -21.89 15.82 -6.16
N ASN A 435 -22.69 15.81 -7.24
CA ASN A 435 -24.16 15.77 -7.17
C ASN A 435 -24.71 14.33 -7.23
N GLY A 436 -23.84 13.33 -7.36
CA GLY A 436 -24.16 11.92 -7.49
C GLY A 436 -24.67 11.51 -8.88
N ARG A 437 -24.22 12.19 -9.95
CA ARG A 437 -24.52 11.83 -11.34
C ARG A 437 -23.39 11.00 -11.94
N CYS A 438 -23.77 10.01 -12.74
CA CYS A 438 -22.82 9.32 -13.62
C CYS A 438 -22.63 10.11 -14.91
N GLN A 439 -21.39 10.15 -15.40
CA GLN A 439 -21.06 10.79 -16.68
C GLN A 439 -21.71 10.04 -17.85
N ASN A 440 -21.79 10.71 -19.00
CA ASN A 440 -22.32 10.09 -20.22
C ASN A 440 -21.54 8.81 -20.56
N GLY A 441 -22.27 7.78 -20.99
CA GLY A 441 -21.69 6.45 -21.23
C GLY A 441 -21.71 5.53 -20.01
N PHE A 442 -21.90 6.06 -18.80
CA PHE A 442 -21.99 5.27 -17.58
C PHE A 442 -23.43 5.12 -17.06
N LYS A 443 -23.71 3.99 -16.43
CA LYS A 443 -24.94 3.66 -15.72
C LYS A 443 -24.66 3.57 -14.22
N ALA A 444 -25.56 4.09 -13.40
CA ALA A 444 -25.45 3.93 -11.95
C ALA A 444 -25.62 2.45 -11.56
N ILE A 445 -24.70 1.92 -10.76
CA ILE A 445 -24.78 0.61 -10.10
C ILE A 445 -24.87 0.81 -8.58
N PRO A 446 -25.31 -0.21 -7.80
CA PRO A 446 -25.17 -0.20 -6.35
C PRO A 446 -23.76 0.23 -5.93
N GLN A 447 -23.63 1.27 -5.12
CA GLN A 447 -22.33 1.67 -4.60
C GLN A 447 -21.97 0.77 -3.43
N LEU A 448 -20.89 -0.01 -3.56
CA LEU A 448 -20.29 -0.70 -2.44
C LEU A 448 -19.63 0.32 -1.50
N THR A 449 -19.91 0.18 -0.21
CA THR A 449 -19.25 0.91 0.86
C THR A 449 -18.83 -0.06 1.94
N MET A 450 -17.62 0.10 2.45
CA MET A 450 -17.06 -0.73 3.51
C MET A 450 -16.57 0.15 4.65
N ARG A 451 -16.84 -0.29 5.88
CA ARG A 451 -16.40 0.40 7.09
C ARG A 451 -15.75 -0.62 8.01
N LEU A 452 -14.46 -0.43 8.25
CA LEU A 452 -13.65 -1.28 9.10
C LEU A 452 -13.28 -0.53 10.38
N VAL A 453 -13.41 -1.18 11.53
CA VAL A 453 -13.07 -0.60 12.84
C VAL A 453 -11.96 -1.43 13.47
N TYR A 454 -10.92 -0.75 13.93
CA TYR A 454 -9.76 -1.36 14.56
C TYR A 454 -9.57 -0.81 15.96
N ASP A 455 -9.35 -1.72 16.90
CA ASP A 455 -8.84 -1.37 18.22
C ASP A 455 -7.31 -1.32 18.11
N VAL A 456 -6.78 -0.10 18.06
CA VAL A 456 -5.35 0.18 18.05
C VAL A 456 -4.95 0.83 19.37
N PRO A 457 -3.78 0.51 19.94
CA PRO A 457 -3.19 1.37 20.95
C PRO A 457 -3.01 2.78 20.36
N ALA A 458 -3.41 3.81 21.11
CA ALA A 458 -3.28 5.19 20.64
C ALA A 458 -1.80 5.52 20.38
N PRO A 459 -1.44 6.03 19.18
CA PRO A 459 -0.09 6.49 18.93
C PRO A 459 0.24 7.69 19.83
N VAL A 460 1.47 7.72 20.34
CA VAL A 460 1.97 8.82 21.17
C VAL A 460 3.18 9.43 20.48
N ILE A 461 3.16 10.75 20.28
CA ILE A 461 4.29 11.48 19.68
C ILE A 461 5.10 12.14 20.78
N GLU A 462 6.36 11.73 20.92
CA GLU A 462 7.33 12.29 21.87
C GLU A 462 8.64 12.61 21.14
N ASN A 463 9.12 13.85 21.24
CA ASN A 463 10.38 14.28 20.61
C ASN A 463 10.45 13.98 19.09
N GLY A 464 9.32 14.09 18.38
CA GLY A 464 9.23 13.81 16.94
C GLY A 464 9.22 12.32 16.58
N GLN A 465 9.21 11.42 17.57
CA GLN A 465 9.13 9.97 17.39
C GLN A 465 7.73 9.49 17.76
N VAL A 466 7.18 8.57 16.97
CA VAL A 466 5.90 7.93 17.26
C VAL A 466 6.13 6.63 18.03
N LYS A 467 5.43 6.47 19.15
CA LYS A 467 5.29 5.20 19.88
C LYS A 467 3.93 4.61 19.54
N ASN A 468 3.84 3.27 19.54
CA ASN A 468 2.63 2.53 19.17
C ASN A 468 2.10 2.94 17.80
N ALA A 469 2.99 3.15 16.83
CA ALA A 469 2.58 3.39 15.46
C ALA A 469 1.74 2.21 14.95
N TYR A 470 0.81 2.51 14.08
CA TYR A 470 0.16 1.52 13.24
C TYR A 470 0.22 1.99 11.80
N ALA A 471 0.23 1.05 10.87
CA ALA A 471 0.34 1.36 9.45
C ALA A 471 -0.44 0.35 8.62
N VAL A 472 -0.94 0.81 7.48
CA VAL A 472 -1.40 -0.11 6.43
C VAL A 472 -0.19 -0.76 5.78
N ASP A 473 -0.29 -2.05 5.43
CA ASP A 473 0.74 -2.69 4.61
C ASP A 473 0.74 -2.08 3.20
N GLY A 474 1.90 -2.12 2.54
CA GLY A 474 2.06 -1.61 1.19
C GLY A 474 3.40 -1.98 0.57
N PHE A 475 3.62 -1.51 -0.66
CA PHE A 475 4.91 -1.63 -1.33
C PHE A 475 6.00 -0.85 -0.55
N PRO A 476 7.25 -1.34 -0.50
CA PRO A 476 8.33 -0.70 0.26
C PRO A 476 8.56 0.77 -0.09
N GLU A 477 8.50 1.11 -1.37
CA GLU A 477 8.68 2.47 -1.87
C GLU A 477 7.56 3.45 -1.46
N GLN A 478 6.46 2.93 -0.90
CA GLN A 478 5.32 3.73 -0.47
C GLN A 478 5.40 4.16 1.00
N LEU A 479 6.42 3.70 1.73
CA LEU A 479 6.73 4.13 3.11
C LEU A 479 5.56 3.97 4.09
N HIS A 480 4.63 3.06 3.79
CA HIS A 480 3.38 2.85 4.54
C HIS A 480 2.57 4.14 4.76
N LYS A 481 2.59 5.08 3.80
CA LYS A 481 1.81 6.31 3.89
C LYS A 481 0.32 6.00 3.85
N ALA A 482 -0.47 6.63 4.72
CA ALA A 482 -1.91 6.38 4.82
C ALA A 482 -2.68 6.62 3.50
N ILE A 483 -2.14 7.44 2.59
CA ILE A 483 -2.70 7.71 1.27
C ILE A 483 -2.77 6.47 0.37
N THR A 484 -1.95 5.45 0.63
CA THR A 484 -1.90 4.21 -0.17
C THR A 484 -2.98 3.21 0.20
N ASP A 485 -3.86 3.57 1.15
CA ASP A 485 -4.97 2.71 1.52
C ASP A 485 -5.91 2.50 0.34
N HIS A 486 -6.38 1.26 0.20
CA HIS A 486 -7.20 0.79 -0.91
C HIS A 486 -8.09 -0.38 -0.46
N ASP A 487 -9.07 -0.71 -1.29
CA ASP A 487 -9.96 -1.86 -1.09
C ASP A 487 -10.38 -2.39 -2.46
N ASP A 488 -10.58 -3.68 -2.53
CA ASP A 488 -10.78 -4.41 -3.76
C ASP A 488 -12.02 -5.29 -3.65
N PHE A 489 -12.74 -5.36 -4.75
CA PHE A 489 -14.01 -6.06 -4.81
C PHE A 489 -14.12 -6.88 -6.09
N ILE A 490 -14.48 -8.15 -5.93
CA ILE A 490 -14.86 -9.03 -7.04
C ILE A 490 -16.29 -9.49 -6.79
N ASN A 491 -17.22 -8.99 -7.58
CA ASN A 491 -18.62 -9.37 -7.48
C ASN A 491 -18.82 -10.81 -7.97
N VAL A 492 -19.08 -11.78 -7.09
CA VAL A 492 -19.37 -13.16 -7.51
C VAL A 492 -20.83 -13.52 -7.22
N MET A 493 -21.65 -12.54 -6.84
CA MET A 493 -23.09 -12.73 -6.66
C MET A 493 -23.74 -13.18 -7.98
N SER A 494 -24.67 -14.13 -7.89
CA SER A 494 -25.48 -14.54 -9.05
C SER A 494 -26.26 -13.35 -9.63
N ALA A 495 -26.62 -13.44 -10.92
CA ALA A 495 -27.49 -12.44 -11.56
C ALA A 495 -28.82 -12.22 -10.80
N GLY A 496 -29.36 -13.28 -10.19
CA GLY A 496 -30.56 -13.20 -9.35
C GLY A 496 -30.37 -12.40 -8.07
N LEU A 497 -29.24 -12.58 -7.37
CA LEU A 497 -28.92 -11.80 -6.17
C LEU A 497 -28.64 -10.33 -6.52
N ASN A 498 -27.83 -10.07 -7.55
CA ASN A 498 -27.58 -8.72 -8.05
C ASN A 498 -28.88 -7.98 -8.43
N SER A 499 -29.82 -8.67 -9.09
CA SER A 499 -31.14 -8.12 -9.40
C SER A 499 -31.97 -7.79 -8.15
N LYS A 500 -31.95 -8.68 -7.14
CA LYS A 500 -32.61 -8.43 -5.84
C LYS A 500 -32.03 -7.21 -5.13
N ILE A 501 -30.71 -7.06 -5.12
CA ILE A 501 -30.01 -5.90 -4.53
C ILE A 501 -30.47 -4.62 -5.24
N ALA A 502 -30.31 -4.52 -6.56
CA ALA A 502 -30.73 -3.33 -7.30
C ALA A 502 -32.22 -3.00 -7.07
N SER A 503 -33.07 -4.02 -7.04
CA SER A 503 -34.51 -3.88 -6.77
C SER A 503 -34.80 -3.35 -5.36
N CYS A 504 -34.08 -3.84 -4.34
CA CYS A 504 -34.18 -3.33 -2.97
C CYS A 504 -33.83 -1.84 -2.89
N LEU A 505 -32.69 -1.47 -3.48
CA LEU A 505 -32.20 -0.09 -3.48
C LEU A 505 -33.19 0.85 -4.20
N ASN A 506 -33.66 0.43 -5.37
CA ASN A 506 -34.57 1.22 -6.20
C ASN A 506 -35.95 1.42 -5.56
N ARG A 507 -36.38 0.51 -4.67
CA ARG A 507 -37.61 0.64 -3.88
C ARG A 507 -37.44 1.43 -2.58
N GLY A 508 -36.23 1.90 -2.26
CA GLY A 508 -35.99 2.63 -1.02
C GLY A 508 -36.02 1.75 0.23
N GLN A 509 -35.79 0.45 0.09
CA GLN A 509 -35.90 -0.52 1.19
C GLN A 509 -34.57 -0.72 1.92
N LYS A 510 -34.65 -1.20 3.16
CA LYS A 510 -33.50 -1.73 3.89
C LYS A 510 -33.55 -3.25 3.83
N CYS A 511 -32.58 -3.86 3.16
CA CYS A 511 -32.49 -5.31 2.98
C CYS A 511 -31.15 -5.84 3.51
N GLN A 512 -31.06 -7.16 3.64
CA GLN A 512 -29.86 -7.90 4.02
C GLN A 512 -29.80 -9.24 3.29
#